data_AF-A0AAT9I5X1-F1
#
_entry.id   AF-A0AAT9I5X1-F1
#
_cell.length_a   1.000
_cell.length_b   1.000
_cell.length_c   1.000
_cell.angle_alpha   90.00
_cell.angle_beta   90.00
_cell.angle_gamma   90.00
#
_symmetry.space_group_name_H-M   'P 1'
#
loop_
_entity.id
_entity.type
_entity.pdbx_description
1 polymer ?
#
loop_
_entity_poly.entity_id
_entity_poly.type
_entity_poly.pdbx_seq_one_letter_code
_entity_poly.pdbx_strand_id
1 'polypeptide(L)'
;MRKIPTLFVREFEYTNESGTPKHGSKFTLTDQVAPGCEWVLSGEGVATRKWDGTCILIQDREVYKRFDAKHGKTPPPGFMPAQEGADPITGHWPGWVPLADYPDKWIQEAVEGSICLLEIQAEGPIGWRGNPIPDGTYEAVGPKINGNRDRVKTHTLYRHGITALPSFDRTFEGISVFLQSNVIEGIVFHHSDGRMSKIKRSDFGLKW
;
A
#
# COMPACT_ATOMS: atom_id res chain seq x y z
N MET A 1 -4.07 -8.16 2.51
CA MET A 1 -2.87 -7.45 3.00
C MET A 1 -3.17 -6.84 4.35
N ARG A 2 -2.48 -7.30 5.40
CA ARG A 2 -2.57 -6.74 6.76
C ARG A 2 -1.99 -5.31 6.79
N LYS A 3 -2.20 -4.59 7.89
CA LYS A 3 -1.49 -3.32 8.13
C LYS A 3 0.02 -3.59 8.15
N ILE A 4 0.78 -2.86 7.33
CA ILE A 4 2.24 -2.98 7.27
C ILE A 4 2.86 -2.06 8.33
N PRO A 5 3.76 -2.56 9.20
CA PRO A 5 4.44 -1.75 10.19
C PRO A 5 5.31 -0.66 9.53
N THR A 6 5.42 0.48 10.21
CA THR A 6 6.37 1.53 9.79
C THR A 6 7.76 1.17 10.31
N LEU A 7 8.79 1.33 9.48
CA LEU A 7 10.17 0.90 9.76
C LEU A 7 10.75 1.54 11.02
N PHE A 8 10.56 2.84 11.20
CA PHE A 8 11.05 3.58 12.35
C PHE A 8 9.90 3.98 13.28
N VAL A 9 10.21 4.09 14.57
CA VAL A 9 9.25 4.47 15.61
C VAL A 9 8.82 5.92 15.41
N ARG A 10 7.49 6.13 15.47
CA ARG A 10 6.87 7.45 15.51
C ARG A 10 6.43 7.75 16.93
N GLU A 11 6.94 8.84 17.49
CA GLU A 11 6.53 9.35 18.78
C GLU A 11 5.43 10.39 18.58
N PHE A 12 4.20 10.05 18.96
CA PHE A 12 3.05 10.93 18.74
C PHE A 12 2.90 11.95 19.87
N GLU A 13 2.58 13.20 19.50
CA GLU A 13 2.09 14.18 20.45
C GLU A 13 0.65 13.78 20.84
N TYR A 14 0.48 13.19 22.03
CA TYR A 14 -0.83 12.77 22.50
C TYR A 14 -1.70 13.98 22.81
N THR A 15 -2.87 14.05 22.18
CA THR A 15 -3.85 15.13 22.38
C THR A 15 -5.12 14.69 23.10
N ASN A 16 -5.18 13.44 23.59
CA ASN A 16 -6.34 12.93 24.34
C ASN A 16 -5.94 12.07 25.54
N GLU A 17 -6.87 11.96 26.49
CA GLU A 17 -6.73 11.18 27.72
C GLU A 17 -6.63 9.67 27.47
N SER A 18 -7.04 9.19 26.29
CA SER A 18 -7.03 7.77 25.94
C SER A 18 -5.68 7.24 25.42
N GLY A 19 -4.64 8.09 25.34
CA GLY A 19 -3.31 7.70 24.89
C GLY A 19 -3.27 7.13 23.47
N THR A 20 -4.27 7.42 22.63
CA THR A 20 -4.37 6.91 21.27
C THR A 20 -4.26 8.06 20.28
N PRO A 21 -3.25 8.05 19.38
CA PRO A 21 -3.11 9.10 18.38
C PRO A 21 -4.32 9.11 17.43
N LYS A 22 -4.92 10.29 17.22
CA LYS A 22 -5.98 10.45 16.22
C LYS A 22 -5.37 10.45 14.82
N HIS A 23 -6.19 10.15 13.81
CA HIS A 23 -5.77 10.33 12.42
C HIS A 23 -5.34 11.79 12.18
N GLY A 24 -4.11 11.97 11.68
CA GLY A 24 -3.51 13.30 11.50
C GLY A 24 -2.80 13.85 12.73
N SER A 25 -2.67 13.10 13.82
CA SER A 25 -1.82 13.46 14.95
C SER A 25 -0.39 13.76 14.49
N LYS A 26 0.18 14.83 15.03
CA LYS A 26 1.60 15.16 14.86
C LYS A 26 2.44 14.08 15.53
N PHE A 27 3.58 13.79 14.91
CA PHE A 27 4.56 12.88 15.46
C PHE A 27 5.97 13.35 15.10
N THR A 28 6.93 12.95 15.92
CA THR A 28 8.35 12.99 15.61
C THR A 28 8.78 11.60 15.14
N LEU A 29 9.44 11.52 13.99
CA LEU A 29 10.06 10.28 13.54
C LEU A 29 11.43 10.15 14.24
N THR A 30 11.68 8.98 14.83
CA THR A 30 12.97 8.67 15.47
C THR A 30 13.82 7.78 14.56
N ASP A 31 15.11 7.63 14.87
CA ASP A 31 16.01 6.66 14.22
C ASP A 31 15.88 5.23 14.80
N GLN A 32 15.07 5.06 15.85
CA GLN A 32 14.82 3.75 16.46
C GLN A 32 13.98 2.88 15.53
N VAL A 33 14.48 1.68 15.25
CA VAL A 33 13.76 0.69 14.44
C VAL A 33 12.55 0.17 15.21
N ALA A 34 11.41 0.09 14.54
CA ALA A 34 10.20 -0.49 15.11
C ALA A 34 10.41 -2.00 15.35
N PRO A 35 9.98 -2.54 16.51
CA PRO A 35 10.15 -3.95 16.84
C PRO A 35 9.69 -4.89 15.71
N GLY A 36 10.56 -5.82 15.32
CA GLY A 36 10.30 -6.78 14.25
C GLY A 36 10.64 -6.27 12.83
N CYS A 37 11.19 -5.06 12.70
CA CYS A 37 11.67 -4.50 11.44
C CYS A 37 13.21 -4.46 11.30
N GLU A 38 13.96 -5.00 12.26
CA GLU A 38 15.43 -4.94 12.33
C GLU A 38 16.11 -5.56 11.10
N TRP A 39 15.51 -6.63 10.57
CA TRP A 39 15.93 -7.33 9.35
C TRP A 39 16.11 -6.39 8.15
N VAL A 40 15.36 -5.28 8.09
CA VAL A 40 15.48 -4.30 7.01
C VAL A 40 16.88 -3.67 7.00
N LEU A 41 17.38 -3.27 8.18
CA LEU A 41 18.70 -2.66 8.34
C LEU A 41 19.83 -3.69 8.18
N SER A 42 19.55 -4.96 8.49
CA SER A 42 20.46 -6.09 8.18
C SER A 42 20.58 -6.38 6.67
N GLY A 43 19.86 -5.64 5.82
CA GLY A 43 19.90 -5.79 4.36
C GLY A 43 19.01 -6.91 3.83
N GLU A 44 18.21 -7.56 4.69
CA GLU A 44 17.33 -8.66 4.28
C GLU A 44 16.13 -8.13 3.48
N GLY A 45 15.56 -8.99 2.63
CA GLY A 45 14.39 -8.66 1.81
C GLY A 45 14.63 -7.61 0.72
N VAL A 46 13.60 -7.40 -0.11
CA VAL A 46 13.65 -6.55 -1.31
C VAL A 46 12.93 -5.23 -1.05
N ALA A 47 13.59 -4.11 -1.35
CA ALA A 47 13.00 -2.78 -1.32
C ALA A 47 12.24 -2.51 -2.63
N THR A 48 10.98 -2.12 -2.52
CA THR A 48 10.12 -1.82 -3.67
C THR A 48 9.41 -0.49 -3.50
N ARG A 49 9.03 0.13 -4.62
CA ARG A 49 8.31 1.40 -4.60
C ARG A 49 6.97 1.23 -3.90
N LYS A 50 6.68 2.14 -2.96
CA LYS A 50 5.32 2.39 -2.51
C LYS A 50 4.64 3.37 -3.48
N TRP A 51 3.51 2.94 -4.06
CA TRP A 51 2.63 3.75 -4.89
C TRP A 51 1.57 4.44 -4.03
N ASP A 52 1.19 5.67 -4.37
CA ASP A 52 0.18 6.47 -3.67
C ASP A 52 -1.16 6.36 -4.41
N GLY A 53 -1.89 5.31 -4.06
CA GLY A 53 -3.20 5.04 -4.64
C GLY A 53 -4.15 4.38 -3.65
N THR A 54 -5.03 3.54 -4.17
CA THR A 54 -5.94 2.75 -3.36
C THR A 54 -5.65 1.26 -3.57
N CYS A 55 -5.33 0.58 -2.49
CA CYS A 55 -5.08 -0.86 -2.50
C CYS A 55 -6.34 -1.63 -2.91
N ILE A 56 -6.17 -2.61 -3.78
CA ILE A 56 -7.21 -3.57 -4.19
C ILE A 56 -6.67 -5.00 -4.07
N LEU A 57 -7.60 -5.95 -4.02
CA LEU A 57 -7.32 -7.38 -4.11
C LEU A 57 -7.99 -7.92 -5.37
N ILE A 58 -7.24 -8.69 -6.14
CA ILE A 58 -7.75 -9.55 -7.19
C ILE A 58 -7.58 -10.98 -6.70
N GLN A 59 -8.68 -11.73 -6.64
CA GLN A 59 -8.68 -13.11 -6.18
C GLN A 59 -9.80 -13.86 -6.90
N ASP A 60 -9.49 -15.04 -7.45
CA ASP A 60 -10.47 -15.88 -8.14
C ASP A 60 -11.25 -15.12 -9.25
N ARG A 61 -10.54 -14.22 -9.96
CA ARG A 61 -11.06 -13.31 -11.00
C ARG A 61 -12.05 -12.24 -10.51
N GLU A 62 -12.25 -12.12 -9.20
CA GLU A 62 -13.03 -11.05 -8.60
C GLU A 62 -12.15 -9.90 -8.13
N VAL A 63 -12.71 -8.69 -8.17
CA VAL A 63 -12.04 -7.47 -7.71
C VAL A 63 -12.67 -7.01 -6.41
N TYR A 64 -11.84 -6.77 -5.41
CA TYR A 64 -12.24 -6.24 -4.12
C TYR A 64 -11.51 -4.95 -3.83
N LYS A 65 -12.23 -3.92 -3.37
CA LYS A 65 -11.60 -2.68 -2.91
C LYS A 65 -11.27 -2.75 -1.43
N ARG A 66 -10.20 -2.07 -1.01
CA ARG A 66 -9.85 -1.94 0.39
C ARG A 66 -10.97 -1.25 1.16
N PHE A 67 -11.38 -1.86 2.27
CA PHE A 67 -12.26 -1.24 3.26
C PHE A 67 -11.56 -1.27 4.63
N ASP A 68 -11.84 -0.28 5.46
CA ASP A 68 -11.27 -0.18 6.80
C ASP A 68 -12.40 0.17 7.76
N ALA A 69 -12.89 -0.84 8.48
CA ALA A 69 -13.86 -0.65 9.54
C ALA A 69 -13.14 -0.02 10.73
N LYS A 70 -13.54 1.18 11.14
CA LYS A 70 -12.85 1.95 12.17
C LYS A 70 -13.72 2.12 13.41
N HIS A 71 -13.10 2.14 14.57
CA HIS A 71 -13.72 2.53 15.85
C HIS A 71 -14.99 1.73 16.18
N GLY A 72 -14.94 0.40 16.00
CA GLY A 72 -16.05 -0.50 16.37
C GLY A 72 -17.26 -0.46 15.44
N LYS A 73 -17.19 0.22 14.31
CA LYS A 73 -18.25 0.20 13.30
C LYS A 73 -18.43 -1.21 12.74
N THR A 74 -19.68 -1.65 12.64
CA THR A 74 -20.04 -2.91 11.97
C THR A 74 -19.63 -2.84 10.50
N PRO A 75 -18.79 -3.78 10.01
CA PRO A 75 -18.43 -3.83 8.61
C PRO A 75 -19.66 -4.09 7.72
N PRO A 76 -19.64 -3.63 6.47
CA PRO A 76 -20.73 -3.87 5.53
C PRO A 76 -20.84 -5.36 5.15
N PRO A 77 -21.98 -5.81 4.61
CA PRO A 77 -22.11 -7.13 3.99
C PRO A 77 -20.97 -7.43 3.01
N GLY A 78 -20.51 -8.69 2.95
CA GLY A 78 -19.41 -9.11 2.09
C GLY A 78 -18.01 -8.65 2.56
N PHE A 79 -17.89 -8.01 3.74
CA PHE A 79 -16.59 -7.64 4.29
C PHE A 79 -15.73 -8.87 4.60
N MET A 80 -14.59 -8.96 3.93
CA MET A 80 -13.57 -9.98 4.17
C MET A 80 -12.42 -9.38 4.99
N PRO A 81 -12.29 -9.70 6.29
CA PRO A 81 -11.26 -9.13 7.14
C PRO A 81 -9.85 -9.53 6.66
N ALA A 82 -8.93 -8.57 6.60
CA ALA A 82 -7.53 -8.84 6.28
C ALA A 82 -6.71 -9.26 7.52
N GLN A 83 -7.28 -9.13 8.71
CA GLN A 83 -6.73 -9.49 10.02
C GLN A 83 -7.85 -9.89 10.98
N GLU A 84 -7.55 -10.69 12.00
CA GLU A 84 -8.53 -11.33 12.89
C GLU A 84 -9.53 -10.35 13.54
N GLY A 85 -9.08 -9.16 13.90
CA GLY A 85 -9.93 -8.14 14.50
C GLY A 85 -9.37 -6.72 14.36
N ALA A 86 -10.09 -5.76 14.91
CA ALA A 86 -9.63 -4.38 14.99
C ALA A 86 -8.35 -4.28 15.82
N ASP A 87 -7.41 -3.47 15.35
CA ASP A 87 -6.22 -3.09 16.10
C ASP A 87 -6.66 -2.39 17.41
N PRO A 88 -6.30 -2.91 18.59
CA PRO A 88 -6.84 -2.44 19.87
C PRO A 88 -6.38 -1.02 20.23
N ILE A 89 -5.28 -0.55 19.63
CA ILE A 89 -4.76 0.80 19.84
C ILE A 89 -5.48 1.74 18.89
N THR A 90 -5.41 1.49 17.59
CA THR A 90 -5.83 2.44 16.57
C THR A 90 -7.30 2.29 16.17
N GLY A 91 -7.95 1.19 16.55
CA GLY A 91 -9.33 0.86 16.18
C GLY A 91 -9.53 0.55 14.70
N HIS A 92 -8.44 0.41 13.92
CA HIS A 92 -8.47 0.08 12.50
C HIS A 92 -8.68 -1.41 12.29
N TRP A 93 -9.62 -1.77 11.42
CA TRP A 93 -9.89 -3.14 11.02
C TRP A 93 -9.96 -3.21 9.49
N PRO A 94 -8.79 -3.36 8.84
CA PRO A 94 -8.73 -3.45 7.40
C PRO A 94 -9.30 -4.78 6.88
N GLY A 95 -9.91 -4.71 5.71
CA GLY A 95 -10.38 -5.85 4.95
C GLY A 95 -10.75 -5.45 3.54
N TRP A 96 -11.64 -6.22 2.94
CA TRP A 96 -12.00 -6.08 1.53
C TRP A 96 -13.51 -6.13 1.40
N VAL A 97 -14.05 -5.43 0.40
CA VAL A 97 -15.44 -5.57 0.00
C VAL A 97 -15.50 -5.78 -1.50
N PRO A 98 -16.45 -6.59 -2.02
CA PRO A 98 -16.57 -6.81 -3.46
C PRO A 98 -16.80 -5.48 -4.18
N LEU A 99 -16.02 -5.21 -5.22
CA LEU A 99 -16.18 -3.98 -6.00
C LEU A 99 -17.53 -3.96 -6.73
N ALA A 100 -18.10 -5.12 -7.07
CA ALA A 100 -19.42 -5.24 -7.69
C ALA A 100 -20.54 -4.70 -6.78
N ASP A 101 -20.49 -5.00 -5.49
CA ASP A 101 -21.49 -4.56 -4.51
C ASP A 101 -21.25 -3.13 -4.04
N TYR A 102 -19.98 -2.70 -4.04
CA TYR A 102 -19.54 -1.37 -3.62
C TYR A 102 -18.75 -0.68 -4.73
N PRO A 103 -19.40 -0.27 -5.83
CA PRO A 103 -18.72 0.23 -7.02
C PRO A 103 -17.87 1.46 -6.71
N ASP A 104 -16.75 1.56 -7.43
CA ASP A 104 -15.86 2.73 -7.46
C ASP A 104 -15.39 2.90 -8.90
N LYS A 105 -15.82 4.00 -9.52
CA LYS A 105 -15.58 4.27 -10.94
C LYS A 105 -14.09 4.29 -11.28
N TRP A 106 -13.25 4.86 -10.43
CA TRP A 106 -11.83 5.04 -10.76
C TRP A 106 -11.03 3.76 -10.58
N ILE A 107 -11.44 2.91 -9.63
CA ILE A 107 -10.89 1.55 -9.50
C ILE A 107 -11.31 0.71 -10.71
N GLN A 108 -12.58 0.79 -11.15
CA GLN A 108 -13.06 0.10 -12.35
C GLN A 108 -12.26 0.51 -13.59
N GLU A 109 -12.07 1.82 -13.83
CA GLU A 109 -11.23 2.31 -14.92
C GLU A 109 -9.77 1.81 -14.83
N ALA A 110 -9.21 1.71 -13.62
CA ALA A 110 -7.85 1.19 -13.42
C ALA A 110 -7.72 -0.30 -13.79
N VAL A 111 -8.73 -1.10 -13.42
CA VAL A 111 -8.81 -2.53 -13.77
C VAL A 111 -8.94 -2.68 -15.28
N GLU A 112 -9.90 -2.00 -15.91
CA GLU A 112 -10.14 -2.04 -17.36
C GLU A 112 -8.90 -1.61 -18.14
N GLY A 113 -8.26 -0.49 -17.74
CA GLY A 113 -7.03 -0.01 -18.36
C GLY A 113 -5.87 -1.01 -18.28
N SER A 114 -5.80 -1.80 -17.21
CA SER A 114 -4.75 -2.81 -17.02
C SER A 114 -4.98 -4.07 -17.84
N ILE A 115 -6.25 -4.47 -18.05
CA ILE A 115 -6.61 -5.58 -18.94
C ILE A 115 -6.20 -5.25 -20.39
N CYS A 116 -6.51 -4.04 -20.86
CA CYS A 116 -6.11 -3.60 -22.21
C CYS A 116 -4.58 -3.67 -22.43
N LEU A 117 -3.77 -3.35 -21.42
CA LEU A 117 -2.30 -3.43 -21.54
C LEU A 117 -1.81 -4.88 -21.65
N LEU A 118 -2.41 -5.81 -20.91
CA LEU A 118 -2.08 -7.23 -20.99
C LEU A 118 -2.52 -7.85 -22.32
N GLU A 119 -3.64 -7.40 -22.89
CA GLU A 119 -4.13 -7.83 -24.19
C GLU A 119 -3.21 -7.39 -25.34
N ILE A 120 -2.70 -6.15 -25.32
CA ILE A 120 -1.74 -5.65 -26.32
C ILE A 120 -0.41 -6.43 -26.30
N GLN A 121 0.02 -6.89 -25.13
CA GLN A 121 1.27 -7.67 -24.98
C GLN A 121 1.12 -9.15 -25.39
N ALA A 122 -0.10 -9.62 -25.66
CA ALA A 122 -0.42 -11.01 -25.92
C ALA A 122 -0.63 -11.35 -27.41
N GLU A 123 -0.16 -10.52 -28.36
CA GLU A 123 -0.20 -10.82 -29.80
C GLU A 123 0.74 -11.98 -30.20
N GLY A 124 0.37 -13.19 -29.79
CA GLY A 124 0.74 -14.47 -30.37
C GLY A 124 -0.51 -15.12 -30.99
N PRO A 125 -0.35 -16.10 -31.90
CA PRO A 125 -1.47 -16.54 -32.72
C PRO A 125 -2.44 -17.41 -31.90
N ILE A 126 -3.72 -17.16 -32.15
CA ILE A 126 -4.90 -17.99 -31.85
C ILE A 126 -5.38 -18.02 -30.39
N GLY A 127 -6.41 -17.20 -30.08
CA GLY A 127 -7.61 -17.72 -29.42
C GLY A 127 -7.85 -17.47 -27.93
N TRP A 128 -7.04 -16.68 -27.22
CA TRP A 128 -7.34 -16.28 -25.84
C TRP A 128 -7.59 -14.77 -25.73
N ARG A 129 -8.87 -14.38 -25.62
CA ARG A 129 -9.23 -13.03 -25.15
C ARG A 129 -8.76 -12.91 -23.69
N GLY A 130 -7.86 -11.95 -23.43
CA GLY A 130 -7.46 -11.48 -22.11
C GLY A 130 -6.85 -12.53 -21.19
N ASN A 131 -5.52 -12.49 -20.98
CA ASN A 131 -4.98 -13.14 -19.80
C ASN A 131 -5.61 -12.49 -18.55
N PRO A 132 -6.23 -13.25 -17.65
CA PRO A 132 -6.80 -12.68 -16.43
C PRO A 132 -5.67 -12.00 -15.64
N ILE A 133 -5.96 -10.83 -15.06
CA ILE A 133 -5.01 -10.20 -14.14
C ILE A 133 -4.72 -11.22 -13.03
N PRO A 134 -3.45 -11.57 -12.76
CA PRO A 134 -3.13 -12.59 -11.78
C PRO A 134 -3.65 -12.24 -10.39
N ASP A 135 -3.93 -13.27 -9.59
CA ASP A 135 -4.30 -13.07 -8.20
C ASP A 135 -3.18 -12.36 -7.42
N GLY A 136 -3.62 -11.48 -6.52
CA GLY A 136 -2.74 -10.70 -5.67
C GLY A 136 -3.29 -9.32 -5.35
N THR A 137 -2.47 -8.54 -4.67
CA THR A 137 -2.82 -7.18 -4.29
C THR A 137 -2.17 -6.17 -5.21
N TYR A 138 -2.93 -5.17 -5.61
CA TYR A 138 -2.51 -4.11 -6.53
C TYR A 138 -2.80 -2.75 -5.91
N GLU A 139 -2.06 -1.73 -6.33
CA GLU A 139 -2.39 -0.34 -6.06
C GLU A 139 -3.08 0.23 -7.31
N ALA A 140 -4.33 0.67 -7.17
CA ALA A 140 -5.00 1.45 -8.19
C ALA A 140 -4.51 2.90 -8.10
N VAL A 141 -3.88 3.38 -9.17
CA VAL A 141 -3.30 4.72 -9.26
C VAL A 141 -3.92 5.42 -10.48
N GLY A 142 -4.17 6.73 -10.40
CA GLY A 142 -4.75 7.42 -11.53
C GLY A 142 -4.98 8.92 -11.34
N PRO A 143 -5.33 9.64 -12.43
CA PRO A 143 -5.64 11.06 -12.43
C PRO A 143 -6.69 11.51 -11.40
N LYS A 144 -7.61 10.62 -11.01
CA LYS A 144 -8.67 10.89 -10.04
C LYS A 144 -8.54 10.13 -8.73
N ILE A 145 -7.41 9.45 -8.50
CA ILE A 145 -7.13 8.70 -7.26
C ILE A 145 -6.04 9.44 -6.47
N ASN A 146 -6.29 9.69 -5.18
CA ASN A 146 -5.37 10.34 -4.23
C ASN A 146 -4.67 11.62 -4.75
N GLY A 147 -5.34 12.39 -5.61
CA GLY A 147 -4.77 13.61 -6.20
C GLY A 147 -3.68 13.37 -7.25
N ASN A 148 -3.55 12.16 -7.79
CA ASN A 148 -2.59 11.76 -8.82
C ASN A 148 -1.14 12.15 -8.49
N ARG A 149 -0.77 11.85 -7.25
CA ARG A 149 0.54 12.14 -6.70
C ARG A 149 1.67 11.48 -7.51
N ASP A 150 1.46 10.26 -7.99
CA ASP A 150 2.40 9.60 -8.90
C ASP A 150 2.42 10.14 -10.35
N ARG A 151 1.56 11.11 -10.69
CA ARG A 151 1.48 11.81 -11.99
C ARG A 151 1.31 10.88 -13.19
N VAL A 152 0.55 9.80 -13.02
CA VAL A 152 0.22 8.89 -14.12
C VAL A 152 -0.80 9.53 -15.06
N LYS A 153 -0.77 9.14 -16.34
CA LYS A 153 -1.67 9.70 -17.37
C LYS A 153 -3.05 9.07 -17.38
N THR A 154 -3.15 7.81 -16.97
CA THR A 154 -4.37 6.99 -16.99
C THR A 154 -4.54 6.28 -15.66
N HIS A 155 -5.78 5.87 -15.36
CA HIS A 155 -6.03 4.93 -14.27
C HIS A 155 -5.40 3.58 -14.63
N THR A 156 -4.64 3.00 -13.71
CA THR A 156 -3.89 1.75 -13.95
C THR A 156 -3.62 1.03 -12.63
N LEU A 157 -3.32 -0.26 -12.70
CA LEU A 157 -2.93 -1.09 -11.57
C LEU A 157 -1.43 -1.33 -11.55
N TYR A 158 -0.81 -1.11 -10.40
CA TYR A 158 0.54 -1.56 -10.13
C TYR A 158 0.51 -2.70 -9.12
N ARG A 159 1.04 -3.87 -9.49
CA ARG A 159 1.13 -4.99 -8.55
C ARG A 159 2.07 -4.61 -7.39
N HIS A 160 1.68 -4.95 -6.17
CA HIS A 160 2.55 -4.73 -5.02
C HIS A 160 3.81 -5.60 -5.10
N GLY A 161 4.95 -5.06 -4.65
CA GLY A 161 6.17 -5.84 -4.45
C GLY A 161 6.97 -6.20 -5.72
N ILE A 162 6.60 -5.68 -6.90
CA ILE A 162 7.34 -5.99 -8.15
C ILE A 162 8.20 -4.85 -8.67
N THR A 163 7.93 -3.60 -8.27
CA THR A 163 8.72 -2.43 -8.70
C THR A 163 9.94 -2.28 -7.79
N ALA A 164 10.97 -3.09 -8.02
CA ALA A 164 12.21 -3.06 -7.26
C ALA A 164 12.90 -1.68 -7.35
N LEU A 165 13.44 -1.22 -6.23
CA LEU A 165 14.28 -0.03 -6.17
C LEU A 165 15.76 -0.41 -6.31
N PRO A 166 16.63 0.49 -6.80
CA PRO A 166 18.06 0.26 -6.80
C PRO A 166 18.59 0.06 -5.38
N SER A 167 19.80 -0.47 -5.24
CA SER A 167 20.44 -0.56 -3.91
C SER A 167 20.71 0.83 -3.34
N PHE A 168 20.47 1.00 -2.05
CA PHE A 168 20.74 2.23 -1.29
C PHE A 168 21.05 1.87 0.17
N ASP A 169 21.65 2.80 0.91
CA ASP A 169 21.92 2.63 2.33
C ASP A 169 20.62 2.64 3.13
N ARG A 170 20.37 1.58 3.91
CA ARG A 170 19.13 1.36 4.66
C ARG A 170 19.18 1.92 6.09
N THR A 171 20.23 2.64 6.46
CA THR A 171 20.25 3.47 7.67
C THR A 171 19.14 4.54 7.62
N PHE A 172 18.84 5.14 8.77
CA PHE A 172 17.85 6.22 8.85
C PHE A 172 18.21 7.38 7.91
N GLU A 173 19.49 7.80 7.94
CA GLU A 173 20.05 8.85 7.09
C GLU A 173 20.04 8.43 5.61
N GLY A 174 20.49 7.20 5.31
CA GLY A 174 20.52 6.68 3.95
C GLY A 174 19.14 6.64 3.30
N ILE A 175 18.12 6.22 4.04
CA ILE A 175 16.73 6.22 3.59
C ILE A 175 16.21 7.64 3.39
N SER A 176 16.52 8.57 4.32
CA SER A 176 16.15 9.98 4.18
C SER A 176 16.74 10.59 2.90
N VAL A 177 18.04 10.38 2.65
CA VAL A 177 18.73 10.84 1.44
C VAL A 177 18.11 10.21 0.19
N PHE A 178 17.88 8.90 0.19
CA PHE A 178 17.24 8.21 -0.93
C PHE A 178 15.87 8.80 -1.25
N LEU A 179 15.04 9.00 -0.22
CA LEU A 179 13.71 9.55 -0.37
C LEU A 179 13.72 11.02 -0.74
N GLN A 180 14.77 11.80 -0.46
CA GLN A 180 14.89 13.19 -0.93
C GLN A 180 15.12 13.25 -2.44
N SER A 181 16.06 12.43 -2.94
CA SER A 181 16.42 12.37 -4.36
C SER A 181 15.40 11.65 -5.24
N ASN A 182 14.54 10.81 -4.66
CA ASN A 182 13.51 10.05 -5.38
C ASN A 182 12.12 10.52 -4.95
N VAL A 183 11.39 11.18 -5.84
CA VAL A 183 10.02 11.69 -5.57
C VAL A 183 9.01 10.54 -5.73
N ILE A 184 8.90 9.72 -4.69
CA ILE A 184 7.96 8.60 -4.55
C ILE A 184 7.29 8.66 -3.17
N GLU A 185 6.20 7.90 -2.95
CA GLU A 185 5.53 7.90 -1.63
C GLU A 185 6.44 7.42 -0.53
N GLY A 186 7.22 6.41 -0.84
CA GLY A 186 7.94 5.65 0.14
C GLY A 186 8.42 4.33 -0.42
N ILE A 187 8.82 3.49 0.51
CA ILE A 187 9.42 2.20 0.25
C ILE A 187 8.62 1.16 1.02
N VAL A 188 8.36 0.02 0.38
CA VAL A 188 7.91 -1.20 1.06
C VAL A 188 9.01 -2.24 0.93
N PHE A 189 9.47 -2.75 2.06
CA PHE A 189 10.42 -3.85 2.15
C PHE A 189 9.66 -5.16 2.27
N HIS A 190 10.03 -6.15 1.45
CA HIS A 190 9.41 -7.47 1.39
C HIS A 190 10.43 -8.54 1.77
N HIS A 191 10.21 -9.22 2.90
CA HIS A 191 11.02 -10.34 3.32
C HIS A 191 10.49 -11.66 2.71
N SER A 192 11.35 -12.64 2.48
CA SER A 192 10.99 -13.93 1.86
C SER A 192 10.06 -14.79 2.71
N ASP A 193 10.07 -14.60 4.03
CA ASP A 193 9.15 -15.26 4.98
C ASP A 193 7.76 -14.59 5.08
N GLY A 194 7.51 -13.56 4.27
CA GLY A 194 6.24 -12.83 4.24
C GLY A 194 6.15 -11.62 5.18
N ARG A 195 7.16 -11.34 6.02
CA ARG A 195 7.24 -10.07 6.74
C ARG A 195 7.34 -8.91 5.75
N MET A 196 6.73 -7.78 6.13
CA MET A 196 6.82 -6.53 5.38
C MET A 196 7.04 -5.37 6.35
N SER A 197 7.73 -4.34 5.88
CA SER A 197 7.87 -3.06 6.58
C SER A 197 7.79 -1.92 5.57
N LYS A 198 7.39 -0.73 5.99
CA LYS A 198 7.30 0.44 5.10
C LYS A 198 7.84 1.70 5.73
N ILE A 199 8.27 2.64 4.92
CA ILE A 199 8.58 4.00 5.35
C ILE A 199 8.13 4.98 4.27
N LYS A 200 7.53 6.10 4.65
CA LYS A 200 7.04 7.11 3.70
C LYS A 200 7.95 8.33 3.69
N ARG A 201 8.03 8.99 2.53
CA ARG A 201 8.65 10.29 2.34
C ARG A 201 8.09 11.33 3.32
N SER A 202 6.77 11.34 3.53
CA SER A 202 6.12 12.22 4.52
C SER A 202 6.50 11.94 5.97
N ASP A 203 7.03 10.77 6.30
CA ASP A 203 7.50 10.48 7.67
C ASP A 203 8.76 11.28 8.00
N PHE A 204 9.60 11.56 7.00
CA PHE A 204 10.76 12.45 7.11
C PHE A 204 10.41 13.94 6.92
N GLY A 205 9.12 14.30 6.93
CA GLY A 205 8.66 15.68 6.69
C GLY A 205 8.84 16.17 5.25
N LEU A 206 9.22 15.30 4.33
CA LEU A 206 9.42 15.64 2.93
C LEU A 206 8.07 15.76 2.21
N LYS A 207 7.90 16.84 1.44
CA LYS A 207 6.69 17.08 0.64
C LYS A 207 6.63 16.15 -0.58
N TRP A 208 5.40 15.83 -0.98
CA TRP A 208 5.11 15.15 -2.23
C TRP A 208 5.39 16.06 -3.45
#